data_AF-K1UE02-F1
#
_entry.id   AF-K1UE02-F1
#
_cell.length_a   1.000
_cell.length_b   1.000
_cell.length_c   1.000
_cell.angle_alpha   90.00
_cell.angle_beta   90.00
_cell.angle_gamma   90.00
#
_symmetry.space_group_name_H-M   'P 1'
#
loop_
_entity.id
_entity.type
_entity.pdbx_description
1 polymer ?
#
loop_
_entity_poly.entity_id
_entity_poly.type
_entity_poly.pdbx_seq_one_letter_code
_entity_poly.pdbx_strand_id
1 'polypeptide(L)'
;GIDEAWNAGAKWSFFMPWYGSNMPSNDWWKAAMNSKNVITRDQVNLNANYVEESAVDAVKNMGIGTNFGNCTDVVAMWMNMNSNSVTDFEKAWGQEPTTKPMVDFLKKNGFNSVRIPVTWFQHMKEDGTVDEAWMNRIQEIVDYVIDNGMYCILNVHHDTGADDKDVKHWIKADEANYKENKEKFEYLWTQIA
;
A
#
# COMPACT_ATOMS: atom_id res chain seq x y z
N GLY A 1 -0.39 30.08 -13.38
CA GLY A 1 0.90 29.47 -13.82
C GLY A 1 0.84 27.95 -13.69
N ILE A 2 1.92 27.21 -14.02
CA ILE A 2 1.90 25.73 -13.89
C ILE A 2 1.60 25.30 -12.45
N ASP A 3 2.29 25.88 -11.47
CA ASP A 3 2.11 25.53 -10.05
C ASP A 3 0.70 25.82 -9.53
N GLU A 4 0.11 26.92 -9.98
CA GLU A 4 -1.26 27.28 -9.63
C GLU A 4 -2.26 26.22 -10.12
N ALA A 5 -2.14 25.80 -11.39
CA ALA A 5 -2.98 24.75 -11.95
C ALA A 5 -2.75 23.40 -11.25
N TRP A 6 -1.49 23.02 -11.03
CA TRP A 6 -1.11 21.79 -10.34
C TRP A 6 -1.67 21.73 -8.91
N ASN A 7 -1.55 22.82 -8.16
CA ASN A 7 -2.05 22.92 -6.79
C ASN A 7 -3.59 22.98 -6.71
N ALA A 8 -4.24 23.50 -7.75
CA ALA A 8 -5.70 23.48 -7.89
C ALA A 8 -6.27 22.10 -8.28
N GLY A 9 -5.41 21.10 -8.53
CA GLY A 9 -5.81 19.72 -8.83
C GLY A 9 -5.64 19.29 -10.29
N ALA A 10 -5.12 20.16 -11.15
CA ALA A 10 -4.85 19.87 -12.55
C ALA A 10 -3.52 19.08 -12.69
N LYS A 11 -3.54 17.81 -12.27
CA LYS A 11 -2.37 16.91 -12.20
C LYS A 11 -2.10 16.22 -13.54
N TRP A 12 -1.73 17.00 -14.56
CA TRP A 12 -1.46 16.48 -15.91
C TRP A 12 -0.15 15.68 -15.95
N SER A 13 -0.09 14.65 -16.80
CA SER A 13 1.14 13.88 -17.02
C SER A 13 2.22 14.68 -17.76
N PHE A 14 1.82 15.65 -18.58
CA PHE A 14 2.71 16.59 -19.26
C PHE A 14 1.96 17.87 -19.63
N PHE A 15 2.71 18.90 -20.00
CA PHE A 15 2.19 20.10 -20.66
C PHE A 15 3.03 20.39 -21.90
N MET A 16 2.41 20.91 -22.96
CA MET A 16 3.10 21.23 -24.21
C MET A 16 2.53 22.52 -24.81
N PRO A 17 3.15 23.68 -24.53
CA PRO A 17 2.68 24.95 -25.06
C PRO A 17 2.83 25.02 -26.59
N TRP A 18 1.90 25.70 -27.26
CA TRP A 18 1.97 25.91 -28.71
C TRP A 18 2.97 27.02 -29.06
N TYR A 19 3.48 27.02 -30.29
CA TYR A 19 4.38 28.06 -30.80
C TYR A 19 3.61 29.26 -31.40
N GLY A 20 4.36 30.28 -31.86
CA GLY A 20 3.80 31.45 -32.53
C GLY A 20 3.11 32.40 -31.56
N SER A 21 1.95 32.92 -31.94
CA SER A 21 1.18 33.88 -31.11
C SER A 21 0.66 33.29 -29.80
N ASN A 22 0.68 31.96 -29.65
CA ASN A 22 0.23 31.24 -28.46
C ASN A 22 1.39 30.84 -27.53
N MET A 23 2.64 31.20 -27.87
CA MET A 23 3.81 30.87 -27.05
C MET A 23 3.78 31.66 -25.73
N PRO A 24 3.95 30.99 -24.57
CA PRO A 24 4.03 31.68 -23.28
C PRO A 24 5.21 32.67 -23.22
N SER A 25 5.08 33.68 -22.37
CA SER A 25 6.14 34.68 -22.17
C SER A 25 7.40 34.07 -21.56
N ASN A 26 8.53 34.77 -21.70
CA ASN A 26 9.80 34.34 -21.11
C ASN A 26 9.72 34.22 -19.58
N ASP A 27 8.98 35.10 -18.91
CA ASP A 27 8.81 35.03 -17.45
C ASP A 27 7.97 33.81 -17.03
N TRP A 28 6.97 33.44 -17.84
CA TRP A 28 6.24 32.20 -17.64
C TRP A 28 7.17 30.99 -17.76
N TRP A 29 8.03 30.94 -18.79
CA TRP A 29 8.99 29.85 -18.97
C TRP A 29 10.01 29.76 -17.82
N LYS A 30 10.56 30.89 -17.37
CA LYS A 30 11.47 30.91 -16.21
C LYS A 30 10.80 30.37 -14.95
N ALA A 31 9.55 30.76 -14.70
CA ALA A 31 8.79 30.25 -13.55
C ALA A 31 8.49 28.75 -13.69
N ALA A 32 8.03 28.31 -14.86
CA ALA A 32 7.73 26.90 -15.15
C ALA A 32 8.94 25.99 -14.97
N MET A 33 10.09 26.34 -15.58
CA MET A 33 11.28 25.49 -15.57
C MET A 33 12.04 25.51 -14.23
N ASN A 34 11.71 26.46 -13.33
CA ASN A 34 12.24 26.50 -11.97
C ASN A 34 11.30 25.85 -10.94
N SER A 35 10.12 25.37 -11.37
CA SER A 35 9.18 24.71 -10.46
C SER A 35 9.65 23.30 -10.11
N LYS A 36 9.49 22.91 -8.84
CA LYS A 36 9.70 21.54 -8.36
C LYS A 36 8.68 20.52 -8.91
N ASN A 37 7.56 21.00 -9.47
CA ASN A 37 6.51 20.15 -10.05
C ASN A 37 6.72 19.89 -11.54
N VAL A 38 7.79 20.43 -12.13
CA VAL A 38 8.14 20.24 -13.54
C VAL A 38 9.40 19.40 -13.63
N ILE A 39 9.27 18.23 -14.27
CA ILE A 39 10.42 17.37 -14.58
C ILE A 39 11.04 17.89 -15.89
N THR A 40 12.28 18.34 -15.82
CA THR A 40 13.06 18.77 -16.98
C THR A 40 13.86 17.62 -17.56
N ARG A 41 14.37 17.79 -18.79
CA ARG A 41 15.06 16.73 -19.54
C ARG A 41 16.27 16.14 -18.80
N ASP A 42 17.00 16.97 -18.05
CA ASP A 42 18.15 16.60 -17.23
C ASP A 42 17.78 15.85 -15.94
N GLN A 43 16.51 15.88 -15.52
CA GLN A 43 15.99 15.16 -14.36
C GLN A 43 15.40 13.79 -14.73
N VAL A 44 15.22 13.50 -16.02
CA VAL A 44 14.64 12.23 -16.48
C VAL A 44 15.61 11.07 -16.19
N ASN A 45 15.20 10.17 -15.30
CA ASN A 45 15.91 8.92 -15.03
C ASN A 45 14.99 7.73 -15.34
N LEU A 46 15.15 7.12 -16.52
CA LEU A 46 14.34 5.97 -16.95
C LEU A 46 14.64 4.68 -16.17
N ASN A 47 15.71 4.67 -15.38
CA ASN A 47 16.08 3.55 -14.53
C ASN A 47 15.61 3.75 -13.07
N ALA A 48 14.93 4.85 -12.75
CA ALA A 48 14.34 5.04 -11.43
C ALA A 48 13.21 4.03 -11.20
N ASN A 49 13.30 3.29 -10.10
CA ASN A 49 12.26 2.37 -9.63
C ASN A 49 11.44 2.93 -8.45
N TYR A 50 11.77 4.15 -8.01
CA TYR A 50 11.08 4.89 -6.97
C TYR A 50 11.19 6.40 -7.22
N VAL A 51 10.11 7.12 -6.94
CA VAL A 51 10.07 8.59 -6.95
C VAL A 51 9.41 9.02 -5.65
N GLU A 52 10.08 9.88 -4.88
CA GLU A 52 9.55 10.37 -3.61
C GLU A 52 8.25 11.16 -3.84
N GLU A 53 7.23 10.84 -3.05
CA GLU A 53 5.93 11.51 -3.04
C GLU A 53 5.58 11.96 -1.63
N SER A 54 5.05 13.17 -1.48
CA SER A 54 4.59 13.64 -0.17
C SER A 54 3.32 12.88 0.27
N ALA A 55 3.16 12.64 1.58
CA ALA A 55 1.94 11.99 2.09
C ALA A 55 0.64 12.74 1.69
N VAL A 56 0.70 14.06 1.56
CA VAL A 56 -0.44 14.89 1.13
C VAL A 56 -0.79 14.64 -0.33
N ASP A 57 0.20 14.50 -1.21
CA ASP A 57 -0.04 14.19 -2.62
C ASP A 57 -0.53 12.75 -2.79
N ALA A 58 0.08 11.78 -2.08
CA ALA A 58 -0.36 10.39 -2.09
C ALA A 58 -1.85 10.26 -1.72
N VAL A 59 -2.30 10.90 -0.63
CA VAL A 59 -3.71 10.89 -0.22
C VAL A 59 -4.63 11.50 -1.28
N LYS A 60 -4.21 12.58 -1.95
CA LYS A 60 -5.00 13.17 -3.06
C LYS A 60 -5.09 12.24 -4.26
N ASN A 61 -4.02 11.50 -4.55
CA ASN A 61 -3.90 10.61 -5.70
C ASN A 61 -4.55 9.23 -5.48
N MET A 62 -4.69 8.79 -4.22
CA MET A 62 -5.37 7.54 -3.82
C MET A 62 -6.83 7.45 -4.29
N GLY A 63 -7.49 8.59 -4.55
CA GLY A 63 -8.85 8.64 -5.09
C GLY A 63 -9.87 7.82 -4.30
N ILE A 64 -10.75 7.10 -5.00
CA ILE A 64 -11.67 6.14 -4.37
C ILE A 64 -10.87 4.87 -4.02
N GLY A 65 -10.97 4.45 -2.75
CA GLY A 65 -10.32 3.25 -2.22
C GLY A 65 -11.29 2.20 -1.72
N THR A 66 -10.82 0.96 -1.60
CA THR A 66 -11.55 -0.15 -0.97
C THR A 66 -10.67 -0.96 0.00
N ASN A 67 -11.29 -1.81 0.81
CA ASN A 67 -10.61 -2.75 1.71
C ASN A 67 -10.88 -4.19 1.28
N PHE A 68 -9.82 -5.01 1.19
CA PHE A 68 -9.93 -6.46 1.03
C PHE A 68 -9.97 -7.15 2.40
N GLY A 69 -11.00 -6.83 3.18
CA GLY A 69 -11.18 -7.36 4.52
C GLY A 69 -11.76 -8.77 4.56
N ASN A 70 -11.65 -9.39 5.73
CA ASN A 70 -12.02 -10.78 6.04
C ASN A 70 -11.35 -11.84 5.15
N CYS A 71 -10.15 -11.54 4.64
CA CYS A 71 -9.37 -12.40 3.78
C CYS A 71 -8.01 -12.67 4.42
N THR A 72 -7.00 -11.84 4.16
CA THR A 72 -5.66 -11.97 4.75
C THR A 72 -5.56 -11.49 6.21
N ASP A 73 -6.60 -10.84 6.71
CA ASP A 73 -6.77 -10.43 8.09
C ASP A 73 -7.39 -11.49 8.99
N VAL A 74 -7.78 -12.64 8.44
CA VAL A 74 -8.46 -13.68 9.19
C VAL A 74 -7.77 -14.06 10.51
N VAL A 75 -8.58 -14.35 11.53
CA VAL A 75 -8.14 -15.07 12.72
C VAL A 75 -8.80 -16.44 12.75
N ALA A 76 -8.03 -17.48 12.40
CA ALA A 76 -8.47 -18.86 12.31
C ALA A 76 -7.64 -19.77 13.25
N MET A 77 -7.87 -19.67 14.55
CA MET A 77 -7.08 -20.39 15.58
C MET A 77 -7.14 -21.93 15.47
N TRP A 78 -8.06 -22.45 14.67
CA TRP A 78 -8.20 -23.88 14.36
C TRP A 78 -7.36 -24.34 13.15
N MET A 79 -6.58 -23.45 12.54
CA MET A 79 -5.76 -23.72 11.34
C MET A 79 -4.28 -23.47 11.63
N ASN A 80 -3.40 -24.11 10.85
CA ASN A 80 -1.95 -23.92 10.94
C ASN A 80 -1.25 -24.19 9.59
N MET A 81 -0.06 -23.60 9.41
CA MET A 81 0.70 -23.69 8.16
C MET A 81 1.23 -25.11 7.81
N ASN A 82 1.19 -26.08 8.73
CA ASN A 82 1.59 -27.47 8.43
C ASN A 82 0.45 -28.29 7.78
N SER A 83 -0.80 -27.88 8.00
CA SER A 83 -2.00 -28.62 7.55
C SER A 83 -2.89 -27.82 6.59
N ASN A 84 -2.64 -26.53 6.43
CA ASN A 84 -3.46 -25.62 5.64
C ASN A 84 -2.58 -24.79 4.70
N SER A 85 -3.09 -24.53 3.50
CA SER A 85 -2.47 -23.61 2.55
C SER A 85 -2.79 -22.16 2.89
N VAL A 86 -2.00 -21.22 2.36
CA VAL A 86 -2.26 -19.77 2.48
C VAL A 86 -3.66 -19.39 1.97
N THR A 87 -4.13 -20.04 0.90
CA THR A 87 -5.47 -19.79 0.34
C THR A 87 -6.59 -20.40 1.18
N ASP A 88 -6.31 -21.39 2.03
CA ASP A 88 -7.31 -21.89 2.98
C ASP A 88 -7.54 -20.85 4.08
N PHE A 89 -6.49 -20.16 4.54
CA PHE A 89 -6.63 -19.05 5.49
C PHE A 89 -7.46 -17.92 4.88
N GLU A 90 -7.16 -17.48 3.66
CA GLU A 90 -7.94 -16.44 2.97
C GLU A 90 -9.45 -16.75 2.88
N LYS A 91 -9.82 -18.04 2.88
CA LYS A 91 -11.21 -18.52 2.83
C LYS A 91 -11.87 -18.68 4.19
N ALA A 92 -11.12 -18.63 5.29
CA ALA A 92 -11.61 -19.08 6.59
C ALA A 92 -12.74 -18.20 7.16
N TRP A 93 -12.89 -16.96 6.69
CA TRP A 93 -14.04 -16.09 6.98
C TRP A 93 -14.99 -15.87 5.79
N GLY A 94 -14.97 -16.78 4.81
CA GLY A 94 -15.96 -16.85 3.73
C GLY A 94 -15.66 -15.99 2.50
N GLN A 95 -14.46 -15.41 2.40
CA GLN A 95 -14.01 -14.72 1.18
C GLN A 95 -13.41 -15.71 0.18
N GLU A 96 -13.37 -15.31 -1.08
CA GLU A 96 -12.53 -15.99 -2.08
C GLU A 96 -11.10 -15.44 -1.99
N PRO A 97 -10.06 -16.26 -2.25
CA PRO A 97 -8.68 -15.79 -2.32
C PRO A 97 -8.54 -14.64 -3.30
N THR A 98 -7.74 -13.64 -2.92
CA THR A 98 -7.57 -12.46 -3.78
C THR A 98 -6.94 -12.85 -5.11
N THR A 99 -7.46 -12.34 -6.22
CA THR A 99 -6.93 -12.61 -7.56
C THR A 99 -6.67 -11.33 -8.33
N LYS A 100 -5.70 -11.36 -9.25
CA LYS A 100 -5.40 -10.22 -10.13
C LYS A 100 -6.65 -9.65 -10.85
N PRO A 101 -7.57 -10.47 -11.42
CA PRO A 101 -8.79 -9.94 -12.05
C PRO A 101 -9.69 -9.11 -11.14
N MET A 102 -9.71 -9.36 -9.82
CA MET A 102 -10.46 -8.54 -8.87
C MET A 102 -9.89 -7.12 -8.78
N VAL A 103 -8.56 -6.99 -8.76
CA VAL A 103 -7.87 -5.69 -8.73
C VAL A 103 -7.97 -4.98 -10.08
N ASP A 104 -7.82 -5.71 -11.19
CA ASP A 104 -8.02 -5.18 -12.54
C ASP A 104 -9.43 -4.58 -12.71
N PHE A 105 -10.44 -5.26 -12.16
CA PHE A 105 -11.81 -4.77 -12.14
C PHE A 105 -11.92 -3.44 -11.37
N LEU A 106 -11.32 -3.33 -10.19
CA LEU A 106 -11.33 -2.09 -9.41
C LEU A 106 -10.71 -0.93 -10.18
N LYS A 107 -9.51 -1.13 -10.74
CA LYS A 107 -8.80 -0.10 -11.53
C LYS A 107 -9.65 0.38 -12.71
N LYS A 108 -10.24 -0.57 -13.45
CA LYS A 108 -11.11 -0.28 -14.60
C LYS A 108 -12.36 0.53 -14.20
N ASN A 109 -12.82 0.41 -12.96
CA ASN A 109 -14.00 1.09 -12.45
C ASN A 109 -13.67 2.34 -11.60
N GLY A 110 -12.46 2.88 -11.73
CA GLY A 110 -12.12 4.20 -11.17
C GLY A 110 -11.63 4.17 -9.71
N PHE A 111 -11.37 2.99 -9.15
CA PHE A 111 -10.63 2.90 -7.89
C PHE A 111 -9.14 3.12 -8.14
N ASN A 112 -8.50 3.84 -7.23
CA ASN A 112 -7.08 4.16 -7.30
C ASN A 112 -6.29 3.63 -6.09
N SER A 113 -6.95 3.06 -5.09
CA SER A 113 -6.29 2.51 -3.91
C SER A 113 -6.98 1.25 -3.35
N VAL A 114 -6.18 0.36 -2.78
CA VAL A 114 -6.64 -0.83 -2.04
C VAL A 114 -5.90 -0.88 -0.71
N ARG A 115 -6.63 -1.07 0.38
CA ARG A 115 -6.08 -1.47 1.67
C ARG A 115 -6.19 -2.98 1.81
N ILE A 116 -5.07 -3.63 2.10
CA ILE A 116 -4.93 -5.07 2.34
C ILE A 116 -4.70 -5.28 3.84
N PRO A 117 -5.73 -5.60 4.61
CA PRO A 117 -5.59 -5.90 6.02
C PRO A 117 -4.90 -7.25 6.20
N VAL A 118 -3.82 -7.32 6.98
CA VAL A 118 -3.08 -8.59 7.21
C VAL A 118 -2.88 -8.85 8.70
N THR A 119 -3.19 -10.07 9.11
CA THR A 119 -2.92 -10.58 10.46
C THR A 119 -1.72 -11.50 10.41
N TRP A 120 -0.74 -11.30 11.29
CA TRP A 120 0.58 -11.92 11.16
C TRP A 120 0.83 -13.01 12.20
N PHE A 121 0.31 -12.86 13.41
CA PHE A 121 0.69 -13.72 14.55
C PHE A 121 0.48 -15.23 14.33
N GLN A 122 -0.47 -15.66 13.50
CA GLN A 122 -0.69 -17.08 13.17
C GLN A 122 0.33 -17.64 12.19
N HIS A 123 1.07 -16.76 11.53
CA HIS A 123 2.05 -17.05 10.50
C HIS A 123 3.47 -16.71 10.97
N MET A 124 3.65 -16.43 12.26
CA MET A 124 4.96 -16.22 12.88
C MET A 124 5.42 -17.51 13.59
N LYS A 125 6.66 -17.89 13.37
CA LYS A 125 7.36 -18.95 14.12
C LYS A 125 7.68 -18.45 15.54
N GLU A 126 8.13 -19.37 16.39
CA GLU A 126 8.48 -19.06 17.79
C GLU A 126 9.57 -17.99 17.92
N ASP A 127 10.53 -17.99 16.98
CA ASP A 127 11.59 -16.98 16.88
C ASP A 127 11.12 -15.63 16.29
N GLY A 128 9.83 -15.50 15.97
CA GLY A 128 9.24 -14.31 15.36
C GLY A 128 9.40 -14.22 13.84
N THR A 129 10.04 -15.19 13.20
CA THR A 129 10.18 -15.22 11.74
C THR A 129 8.84 -15.53 11.08
N VAL A 130 8.41 -14.74 10.09
CA VAL A 130 7.18 -14.97 9.33
C VAL A 130 7.37 -16.17 8.39
N ASP A 131 6.32 -16.98 8.24
CA ASP A 131 6.28 -18.09 7.31
C ASP A 131 6.45 -17.58 5.87
N GLU A 132 7.40 -18.17 5.14
CA GLU A 132 7.78 -17.73 3.79
C GLU A 132 6.61 -17.84 2.81
N ALA A 133 5.76 -18.87 2.92
CA ALA A 133 4.61 -19.02 2.04
C ALA A 133 3.59 -17.90 2.29
N TRP A 134 3.38 -17.51 3.55
CA TRP A 134 2.51 -16.38 3.88
C TRP A 134 3.07 -15.06 3.34
N MET A 135 4.36 -14.77 3.57
CA MET A 135 4.99 -13.55 3.06
C MET A 135 4.91 -13.46 1.53
N ASN A 136 5.23 -14.55 0.82
CA ASN A 136 5.14 -14.62 -0.64
C ASN A 136 3.71 -14.39 -1.13
N ARG A 137 2.69 -14.90 -0.42
CA ARG A 137 1.30 -14.67 -0.78
C ARG A 137 0.89 -13.21 -0.58
N ILE A 138 1.32 -12.57 0.50
CA ILE A 138 1.06 -11.14 0.73
C ILE A 138 1.74 -10.29 -0.35
N GLN A 139 2.99 -10.60 -0.71
CA GLN A 139 3.70 -9.93 -1.81
C GLN A 139 2.93 -10.07 -3.12
N GLU A 140 2.46 -11.28 -3.47
CA GLU A 140 1.68 -11.51 -4.69
C GLU A 140 0.42 -10.61 -4.75
N ILE A 141 -0.30 -10.45 -3.64
CA ILE A 141 -1.50 -9.61 -3.59
C ILE A 141 -1.12 -8.12 -3.68
N VAL A 142 -0.02 -7.70 -3.04
CA VAL A 142 0.51 -6.34 -3.18
C VAL A 142 0.90 -6.06 -4.63
N ASP A 143 1.57 -6.99 -5.30
CA ASP A 143 1.97 -6.91 -6.70
C ASP A 143 0.78 -6.70 -7.62
N TYR A 144 -0.35 -7.41 -7.38
CA TYR A 144 -1.58 -7.16 -8.14
C TYR A 144 -2.05 -5.70 -8.08
N VAL A 145 -1.84 -5.01 -6.95
CA VAL A 145 -2.23 -3.60 -6.76
C VAL A 145 -1.22 -2.66 -7.41
N ILE A 146 0.07 -2.81 -7.13
CA ILE A 146 1.10 -1.89 -7.64
C ILE A 146 1.30 -2.02 -9.16
N ASP A 147 1.21 -3.23 -9.72
CA ASP A 147 1.30 -3.47 -11.16
C ASP A 147 0.11 -2.88 -11.94
N ASN A 148 -1.02 -2.62 -11.24
CA ASN A 148 -2.17 -1.91 -11.79
C ASN A 148 -2.07 -0.38 -11.69
N GLY A 149 -0.96 0.15 -11.19
CA GLY A 149 -0.78 1.59 -10.95
C GLY A 149 -1.80 2.11 -9.94
N MET A 150 -2.02 1.36 -8.86
CA MET A 150 -2.85 1.71 -7.73
C MET A 150 -2.01 1.83 -6.46
N TYR A 151 -2.49 2.61 -5.49
CA TYR A 151 -1.88 2.68 -4.16
C TYR A 151 -2.28 1.46 -3.33
N CYS A 152 -1.30 0.84 -2.68
CA CYS A 152 -1.52 -0.25 -1.73
C CYS A 152 -1.25 0.23 -0.30
N ILE A 153 -2.15 -0.08 0.63
CA ILE A 153 -1.90 0.07 2.07
C ILE A 153 -1.88 -1.33 2.69
N LEU A 154 -0.69 -1.77 3.10
CA LEU A 154 -0.48 -2.97 3.90
C LEU A 154 -0.40 -2.60 5.38
N ASN A 155 -0.93 -3.43 6.28
CA ASN A 155 -0.81 -3.18 7.71
C ASN A 155 -0.67 -4.47 8.54
N VAL A 156 -0.54 -4.25 9.85
CA VAL A 156 -0.70 -5.24 10.91
C VAL A 156 -2.11 -5.05 11.49
N HIS A 157 -3.00 -6.04 11.36
CA HIS A 157 -4.44 -5.87 11.59
C HIS A 157 -4.94 -6.52 12.89
N HIS A 158 -5.31 -7.82 12.88
CA HIS A 158 -5.80 -8.51 14.08
C HIS A 158 -4.68 -9.04 14.99
N ASP A 159 -3.45 -8.64 14.77
CA ASP A 159 -2.42 -8.63 15.82
C ASP A 159 -2.75 -7.64 16.95
N THR A 160 -3.58 -6.65 16.62
CA THR A 160 -4.27 -5.73 17.54
C THR A 160 -5.75 -6.14 17.66
N GLY A 161 -6.45 -5.69 18.69
CA GLY A 161 -7.90 -5.91 18.78
C GLY A 161 -8.42 -6.06 20.21
N ALA A 162 -9.70 -6.41 20.30
CA ALA A 162 -10.36 -6.70 21.55
C ALA A 162 -10.26 -8.21 21.83
N ASP A 163 -9.61 -8.56 22.93
CA ASP A 163 -9.48 -9.95 23.35
C ASP A 163 -10.86 -10.59 23.61
N ASP A 164 -10.95 -11.87 23.34
CA ASP A 164 -12.08 -12.68 23.77
C ASP A 164 -11.60 -13.95 24.51
N LYS A 165 -12.47 -14.97 24.57
CA LYS A 165 -12.18 -16.24 25.25
C LYS A 165 -11.23 -17.14 24.45
N ASP A 166 -11.17 -16.97 23.14
CA ASP A 166 -10.44 -17.84 22.20
C ASP A 166 -9.20 -17.15 21.62
N VAL A 167 -9.18 -15.82 21.56
CA VAL A 167 -8.12 -15.02 20.93
C VAL A 167 -7.59 -13.95 21.89
N LYS A 168 -6.25 -13.91 22.00
CA LYS A 168 -5.52 -12.82 22.66
C LYS A 168 -4.65 -12.10 21.64
N HIS A 169 -4.89 -10.80 21.47
CA HIS A 169 -4.12 -9.94 20.57
C HIS A 169 -2.85 -9.49 21.28
N TRP A 170 -1.70 -9.52 20.60
CA TRP A 170 -0.40 -9.35 21.25
C TRP A 170 0.11 -7.91 21.25
N ILE A 171 -0.40 -7.04 20.36
CA ILE A 171 -0.06 -5.61 20.34
C ILE A 171 -1.16 -4.82 21.04
N LYS A 172 -0.81 -4.18 22.16
CA LYS A 172 -1.75 -3.40 22.98
C LYS A 172 -1.18 -2.04 23.33
N ALA A 173 -2.07 -1.06 23.50
CA ALA A 173 -1.73 0.27 24.03
C ALA A 173 -1.56 0.20 25.56
N ASP A 174 -0.56 -0.56 26.00
CA ASP A 174 -0.21 -0.78 27.41
C ASP A 174 1.32 -0.76 27.56
N GLU A 175 1.83 -0.14 28.63
CA GLU A 175 3.27 0.08 28.80
C GLU A 175 4.05 -1.24 29.04
N ALA A 176 3.46 -2.18 29.78
CA ALA A 176 4.10 -3.47 30.04
C ALA A 176 4.11 -4.32 28.76
N ASN A 177 2.98 -4.37 28.04
CA ASN A 177 2.89 -5.05 26.76
C ASN A 177 3.87 -4.46 25.72
N TYR A 178 4.03 -3.13 25.67
CA TYR A 178 5.03 -2.49 24.81
C TYR A 178 6.45 -2.95 25.16
N LYS A 179 6.84 -2.91 26.45
CA LYS A 179 8.19 -3.35 26.89
C LYS A 179 8.46 -4.81 26.54
N GLU A 180 7.44 -5.66 26.62
CA GLU A 180 7.53 -7.08 26.29
C GLU A 180 7.61 -7.33 24.78
N ASN A 181 6.83 -6.61 23.98
CA ASN A 181 6.61 -6.95 22.56
C ASN A 181 7.34 -6.03 21.57
N LYS A 182 8.04 -4.98 22.03
CA LYS A 182 8.74 -4.01 21.17
C LYS A 182 9.66 -4.69 20.16
N GLU A 183 10.56 -5.55 20.62
CA GLU A 183 11.56 -6.19 19.75
C GLU A 183 10.91 -7.11 18.72
N LYS A 184 9.87 -7.86 19.13
CA LYS A 184 9.08 -8.70 18.21
C LYS A 184 8.33 -7.86 17.17
N PHE A 185 7.78 -6.71 17.56
CA PHE A 185 7.13 -5.78 16.65
C PHE A 185 8.10 -5.15 15.64
N GLU A 186 9.26 -4.69 16.10
CA GLU A 186 10.31 -4.16 15.23
C GLU A 186 10.84 -5.24 14.28
N TYR A 187 11.01 -6.48 14.76
CA TYR A 187 11.44 -7.60 13.92
C TYR A 187 10.39 -8.01 12.88
N LEU A 188 9.11 -7.99 13.23
CA LEU A 188 8.02 -8.21 12.25
C LEU A 188 8.09 -7.16 11.14
N TRP A 189 8.16 -5.87 11.48
CA TRP A 189 8.25 -4.81 10.47
C TRP A 189 9.54 -4.83 9.66
N THR A 190 10.66 -5.29 10.24
CA THR A 190 11.91 -5.48 9.50
C THR A 190 11.78 -6.55 8.42
N GLN A 191 10.98 -7.59 8.64
CA GLN A 191 10.72 -8.63 7.65
C GLN A 191 9.73 -8.19 6.57
N ILE A 192 8.82 -7.26 6.88
CA ILE A 192 7.83 -6.71 5.94
C ILE A 192 8.45 -5.65 5.00
N ALA A 193 9.50 -4.95 5.45
CA ALA A 193 10.07 -3.77 4.78
C ALA A 193 11.09 -4.07 3.68
#